data_AF-A0A2K8XDM6-F1
#
_entry.id   AF-A0A2K8XDM6-F1
#
_cell.length_a   1.000
_cell.length_b   1.000
_cell.length_c   1.000
_cell.angle_alpha   90.00
_cell.angle_beta   90.00
_cell.angle_gamma   90.00
#
_symmetry.space_group_name_H-M   'P 1'
#
loop_
_entity.id
_entity.type
_entity.pdbx_description
1 polymer ?
#
loop_
_entity_poly.entity_id
_entity_poly.type
_entity_poly.pdbx_seq_one_letter_code
_entity_poly.pdbx_strand_id
1 'polypeptide(L)'
;MNKDFSFIKKKLEEFESTGNLTSIIAAYCDIKNDSIEENTKTLLNYGWYIPGDIEVKKVSEVIDLIKTERTVEADSIMVNFFKKNLISIEENLIQKHNERKAIIKEAFKAHNSNMFYSSTILFLSQGDGIMDGKIFHNRKNLEKHLDKEKNPSFVEFLKEDSSLNVPSIKVKNSKYFSKLNRHSVMHGQSVDYGTEINSLKALSLCCFASDWYNRYNNLSY
;
A
#
# COMPACT_ATOMS: atom_id res chain seq x y z
N MET A 1 -15.36 29.16 -1.15
CA MET A 1 -16.82 28.93 -1.11
C MET A 1 -17.15 28.44 0.31
N ASN A 2 -17.80 29.29 1.12
CA ASN A 2 -18.10 29.02 2.54
C ASN A 2 -18.91 27.73 2.67
N LYS A 3 -18.29 26.64 3.14
CA LYS A 3 -19.00 25.42 3.48
C LYS A 3 -19.44 25.50 4.95
N ASP A 4 -20.74 25.32 5.11
CA ASP A 4 -21.52 25.57 6.32
C ASP A 4 -21.02 24.73 7.51
N PHE A 5 -20.44 25.40 8.51
CA PHE A 5 -19.90 24.77 9.73
C PHE A 5 -20.97 24.00 10.51
N SER A 6 -22.25 24.33 10.33
CA SER A 6 -23.36 23.63 10.97
C SER A 6 -23.52 22.18 10.47
N PHE A 7 -23.23 21.93 9.20
CA PHE A 7 -23.31 20.60 8.60
C PHE A 7 -22.22 19.66 9.11
N ILE A 8 -20.99 20.18 9.23
CA ILE A 8 -19.84 19.43 9.75
C ILE A 8 -20.04 19.07 11.22
N LYS A 9 -20.57 20.00 12.02
CA LYS A 9 -20.82 19.78 13.45
C LYS A 9 -21.87 18.69 13.71
N LYS A 10 -22.98 18.70 12.95
CA LYS A 10 -24.03 17.69 13.05
C LYS A 10 -23.54 16.28 12.64
N LYS A 11 -22.62 16.20 11.67
CA LYS A 11 -22.04 14.94 11.19
C LYS A 11 -20.97 14.37 12.14
N LEU A 12 -20.28 15.24 12.90
CA LEU A 12 -19.36 14.83 13.97
C LEU A 12 -20.12 14.26 15.19
N GLU A 13 -21.30 14.79 15.50
CA GLU A 13 -22.18 14.24 16.54
C GLU A 13 -22.77 12.86 16.12
N GLU A 14 -23.06 12.65 14.83
CA GLU A 14 -23.41 11.32 14.26
C GLU A 14 -22.20 10.35 14.24
N PHE A 15 -20.96 10.86 14.20
CA PHE A 15 -19.73 10.05 14.27
C PHE A 15 -19.50 9.48 15.67
N GLU A 16 -19.70 10.29 16.73
CA GLU A 16 -19.56 9.84 18.12
C GLU A 16 -20.55 8.71 18.47
N SER A 17 -21.67 8.62 17.76
CA SER A 17 -22.69 7.59 17.97
C SER A 17 -22.53 6.33 17.11
N THR A 18 -21.81 6.38 15.97
CA THR A 18 -21.72 5.27 15.00
C THR A 18 -20.30 4.76 14.73
N GLY A 19 -19.25 5.51 15.09
CA GLY A 19 -17.85 5.14 14.92
C GLY A 19 -17.38 4.98 13.47
N ASN A 20 -18.24 5.20 12.47
CA ASN A 20 -17.93 4.88 11.07
C ASN A 20 -17.40 6.10 10.31
N LEU A 21 -16.09 6.37 10.46
CA LEU A 21 -15.36 7.43 9.76
C LEU A 21 -15.49 7.35 8.22
N THR A 22 -15.74 6.15 7.72
CA THR A 22 -15.80 5.78 6.29
C THR A 22 -16.91 6.49 5.53
N SER A 23 -18.09 6.66 6.15
CA SER A 23 -19.24 7.32 5.52
C SER A 23 -19.06 8.83 5.38
N ILE A 24 -18.30 9.44 6.32
CA ILE A 24 -17.99 10.87 6.33
C ILE A 24 -16.92 11.20 5.30
N ILE A 25 -15.89 10.35 5.17
CA ILE A 25 -14.84 10.50 4.15
C ILE A 25 -15.44 10.32 2.75
N ALA A 26 -16.30 9.31 2.54
CA ALA A 26 -16.98 9.10 1.26
C ALA A 26 -17.86 10.30 0.86
N ALA A 27 -18.61 10.87 1.81
CA ALA A 27 -19.47 12.02 1.58
C ALA A 27 -18.70 13.35 1.37
N TYR A 28 -17.53 13.50 2.00
CA TYR A 28 -16.71 14.72 1.88
C TYR A 28 -15.87 14.73 0.60
N CYS A 29 -15.49 13.56 0.09
CA CYS A 29 -14.56 13.40 -1.03
C CYS A 29 -15.22 13.13 -2.40
N ASP A 30 -16.55 13.13 -2.49
CA ASP A 30 -17.30 12.87 -3.74
C ASP A 30 -16.88 11.53 -4.41
N ILE A 31 -16.53 10.56 -3.58
CA ILE A 31 -16.13 9.22 -4.01
C ILE A 31 -17.42 8.47 -4.37
N LYS A 32 -17.56 8.05 -5.63
CA LYS A 32 -18.57 7.05 -6.01
C LYS A 32 -18.39 5.85 -5.08
N ASN A 33 -19.44 5.53 -4.33
CA ASN A 33 -19.50 4.54 -3.25
C ASN A 33 -19.38 3.07 -3.74
N ASP A 34 -18.61 2.82 -4.81
CA ASP A 34 -17.97 1.53 -4.98
C ASP A 34 -17.10 1.36 -3.72
N SER A 35 -17.42 0.35 -2.90
CA SER A 35 -16.84 0.16 -1.57
C SER A 35 -15.34 0.49 -1.56
N ILE A 36 -14.88 1.37 -0.66
CA ILE A 36 -13.45 1.69 -0.46
C ILE A 36 -12.60 0.40 -0.41
N GLU A 37 -13.20 -0.67 0.12
CA GLU A 37 -12.64 -2.01 0.12
C GLU A 37 -12.38 -2.54 -1.30
N GLU A 38 -13.37 -2.53 -2.20
CA GLU A 38 -13.25 -3.00 -3.59
C GLU A 38 -12.23 -2.18 -4.40
N ASN A 39 -12.21 -0.87 -4.19
CA ASN A 39 -11.23 0.04 -4.78
C ASN A 39 -9.80 -0.26 -4.29
N THR A 40 -9.65 -0.55 -3.00
CA THR A 40 -8.37 -0.99 -2.43
C THR A 40 -7.94 -2.34 -2.99
N LYS A 41 -8.86 -3.31 -3.07
CA LYS A 41 -8.61 -4.63 -3.68
C LYS A 41 -8.14 -4.52 -5.13
N THR A 42 -8.74 -3.62 -5.90
CA THR A 42 -8.36 -3.36 -7.30
C THR A 42 -6.88 -2.96 -7.40
N LEU A 43 -6.44 -2.00 -6.58
CA LEU A 43 -5.05 -1.54 -6.57
C LEU A 43 -4.07 -2.60 -6.07
N LEU A 44 -4.44 -3.33 -5.01
CA LEU A 44 -3.63 -4.43 -4.46
C LEU A 44 -3.43 -5.56 -5.48
N ASN A 45 -4.49 -5.92 -6.20
CA ASN A 45 -4.45 -6.93 -7.26
C ASN A 45 -3.55 -6.49 -8.41
N TYR A 46 -3.47 -5.19 -8.67
CA TYR A 46 -2.62 -4.60 -9.69
C TYR A 46 -1.17 -4.35 -9.21
N GLY A 47 -0.92 -4.42 -7.91
CA GLY A 47 0.40 -4.37 -7.27
C GLY A 47 0.84 -2.99 -6.79
N TRP A 48 -0.09 -2.04 -6.67
CA TRP A 48 0.15 -0.75 -6.02
C TRP A 48 -0.48 -0.72 -4.64
N TYR A 49 0.25 -0.13 -3.69
CA TYR A 49 -0.30 0.22 -2.39
C TYR A 49 -0.43 1.73 -2.28
N ILE A 50 -1.50 2.19 -1.65
CA ILE A 50 -1.78 3.60 -1.45
C ILE A 50 -1.01 4.07 -0.21
N PRO A 51 0.05 4.89 -0.34
CA PRO A 51 0.63 5.57 0.83
C PRO A 51 -0.37 6.59 1.38
N GLY A 52 -0.34 6.88 2.68
CA GLY A 52 -1.29 7.80 3.31
C GLY A 52 -1.30 9.22 2.73
N ASP A 53 -0.22 9.60 2.06
CA ASP A 53 0.05 10.97 1.61
C ASP A 53 -0.42 11.25 0.17
N ILE A 54 -1.00 10.26 -0.53
CA ILE A 54 -1.49 10.44 -1.90
C ILE A 54 -2.90 11.07 -1.94
N GLU A 55 -3.11 11.99 -2.88
CA GLU A 55 -4.40 12.63 -3.07
C GLU A 55 -5.49 11.63 -3.48
N VAL A 56 -6.64 11.65 -2.79
CA VAL A 56 -7.81 10.80 -3.07
C VAL A 56 -8.25 10.86 -4.54
N LYS A 57 -8.23 12.06 -5.14
CA LYS A 57 -8.59 12.25 -6.56
C LYS A 57 -7.69 11.43 -7.48
N LYS A 58 -6.39 11.38 -7.19
CA LYS A 58 -5.41 10.63 -7.97
C LYS A 58 -5.61 9.12 -7.80
N VAL A 59 -5.96 8.68 -6.59
CA VAL A 59 -6.34 7.28 -6.33
C VAL A 59 -7.56 6.87 -7.17
N SER A 60 -8.61 7.71 -7.18
CA SER A 60 -9.81 7.45 -7.99
C SER A 60 -9.49 7.35 -9.48
N GLU A 61 -8.68 8.28 -10.00
CA GLU A 61 -8.24 8.27 -11.40
C GLU A 61 -7.50 6.98 -11.77
N VAL A 62 -6.58 6.52 -10.92
CA VAL A 62 -5.84 5.27 -11.13
C VAL A 62 -6.79 4.07 -11.14
N ILE A 63 -7.77 4.02 -10.23
CA ILE A 63 -8.75 2.95 -10.16
C ILE A 63 -9.60 2.90 -11.43
N ASP A 64 -10.09 4.04 -11.90
CA ASP A 64 -10.91 4.13 -13.12
C ASP A 64 -10.12 3.67 -14.34
N LEU A 65 -8.83 4.04 -14.43
CA LEU A 65 -7.94 3.57 -15.48
C LEU A 65 -7.71 2.05 -15.42
N ILE A 66 -7.55 1.48 -14.23
CA ILE A 66 -7.42 0.01 -14.07
C ILE A 66 -8.72 -0.69 -14.48
N LYS A 67 -9.89 -0.20 -14.03
CA LYS A 67 -11.21 -0.76 -14.37
C LYS A 67 -11.51 -0.68 -15.87
N THR A 68 -10.95 0.30 -16.58
CA THR A 68 -11.09 0.48 -18.03
C THR A 68 -9.93 -0.11 -18.85
N GLU A 69 -9.11 -0.97 -18.23
CA GLU A 69 -7.96 -1.67 -18.85
C GLU A 69 -6.84 -0.74 -19.37
N ARG A 70 -6.86 0.56 -19.01
CA ARG A 70 -5.84 1.57 -19.33
C ARG A 70 -4.68 1.54 -18.34
N THR A 71 -4.14 0.34 -18.17
CA THR A 71 -3.16 -0.06 -17.16
C THR A 71 -1.81 0.67 -17.27
N VAL A 72 -1.36 0.98 -18.49
CA VAL A 72 -0.13 1.75 -18.74
C VAL A 72 -0.23 3.19 -18.20
N GLU A 73 -1.39 3.79 -18.33
CA GLU A 73 -1.65 5.15 -17.83
C GLU A 73 -1.75 5.16 -16.31
N ALA A 74 -2.43 4.16 -15.73
CA ALA A 74 -2.47 3.95 -14.29
C ALA A 74 -1.06 3.81 -13.69
N ASP A 75 -0.20 2.99 -14.29
CA ASP A 75 1.20 2.85 -13.87
C ASP A 75 1.97 4.16 -14.01
N SER A 76 1.75 4.90 -15.11
CA SER A 76 2.43 6.18 -15.34
C SER A 76 2.10 7.21 -14.24
N ILE A 77 0.84 7.29 -13.81
CA ILE A 77 0.43 8.18 -12.72
C ILE A 77 1.14 7.82 -11.41
N MET A 78 1.15 6.53 -11.06
CA MET A 78 1.77 6.04 -9.82
C MET A 78 3.28 6.20 -9.83
N VAL A 79 3.94 5.87 -10.94
CA VAL A 79 5.38 6.07 -11.13
C VAL A 79 5.75 7.55 -10.97
N ASN A 80 5.02 8.45 -11.64
CA ASN A 80 5.26 9.89 -11.54
C ASN A 80 5.06 10.42 -10.12
N PHE A 81 4.05 9.92 -9.40
CA PHE A 81 3.85 10.26 -7.99
C PHE A 81 5.07 9.88 -7.14
N PHE A 82 5.52 8.63 -7.20
CA PHE A 82 6.65 8.19 -6.37
C PHE A 82 7.93 8.92 -6.74
N LYS A 83 8.25 9.06 -8.03
CA LYS A 83 9.46 9.76 -8.49
C LYS A 83 9.53 11.20 -8.00
N LYS A 84 8.40 11.92 -8.03
CA LYS A 84 8.33 13.31 -7.56
C LYS A 84 8.53 13.42 -6.04
N ASN A 85 8.23 12.35 -5.30
CA ASN A 85 8.22 12.35 -3.84
C ASN A 85 9.32 11.47 -3.22
N LEU A 86 10.32 11.00 -3.97
CA LEU A 86 11.34 10.06 -3.44
C LEU A 86 12.04 10.60 -2.18
N ILE A 87 12.47 11.87 -2.21
CA ILE A 87 13.19 12.50 -1.10
C ILE A 87 12.31 12.58 0.14
N SER A 88 11.08 13.10 0.00
CA SER A 88 10.17 13.23 1.14
C SER A 88 9.74 11.88 1.70
N ILE A 89 9.56 10.87 0.83
CA ILE A 89 9.26 9.50 1.26
C ILE A 89 10.44 8.90 2.04
N GLU A 90 11.67 9.08 1.56
CA GLU A 90 12.87 8.61 2.26
C GLU A 90 12.98 9.23 3.65
N GLU A 91 12.85 10.56 3.74
CA GLU A 91 12.90 11.30 5.00
C GLU A 91 11.81 10.82 5.97
N ASN A 92 10.57 10.66 5.49
CA ASN A 92 9.44 10.18 6.28
C ASN A 92 9.67 8.76 6.80
N LEU A 93 10.19 7.85 5.96
CA LEU A 93 10.47 6.47 6.37
C LEU A 93 11.59 6.41 7.43
N ILE A 94 12.65 7.20 7.25
CA ILE A 94 13.75 7.28 8.23
C ILE A 94 13.28 7.89 9.55
N GLN A 95 12.43 8.91 9.50
CA GLN A 95 11.89 9.54 10.70
C GLN A 95 10.99 8.58 11.49
N LYS A 96 10.14 7.82 10.79
CA LYS A 96 9.22 6.84 11.40
C LYS A 96 9.95 5.59 11.92
N HIS A 97 11.04 5.17 11.27
CA HIS A 97 11.76 3.92 11.55
C HIS A 97 13.28 4.15 11.62
N ASN A 98 13.72 4.95 12.59
CA ASN A 98 15.13 5.38 12.70
C ASN A 98 16.10 4.21 12.89
N GLU A 99 15.67 3.11 13.51
CA GLU A 99 16.44 1.88 13.67
C GLU A 99 16.76 1.18 12.33
N ARG A 100 15.97 1.45 11.28
CA ARG A 100 16.14 0.90 9.92
C ARG A 100 16.82 1.86 8.96
N LYS A 101 17.22 3.05 9.44
CA LYS A 101 17.75 4.15 8.63
C LYS A 101 18.85 3.73 7.66
N ALA A 102 19.81 2.92 8.10
CA ALA A 102 20.92 2.49 7.25
C ALA A 102 20.43 1.70 6.03
N ILE A 103 19.53 0.73 6.24
CA ILE A 103 19.01 -0.15 5.19
C ILE A 103 18.06 0.62 4.26
N ILE A 104 17.24 1.53 4.80
CA ILE A 104 16.38 2.40 4.01
C ILE A 104 17.22 3.25 3.05
N LYS A 105 18.28 3.91 3.54
CA LYS A 105 19.19 4.69 2.70
C LYS A 105 19.84 3.86 1.59
N GLU A 106 20.23 2.62 1.90
CA GLU A 106 20.75 1.70 0.88
C GLU A 106 19.71 1.36 -0.20
N ALA A 107 18.45 1.16 0.19
CA ALA A 107 17.36 0.88 -0.73
C ALA A 107 17.12 2.04 -1.71
N PHE A 108 17.08 3.27 -1.20
CA PHE A 108 16.95 4.49 -2.02
C PHE A 108 18.17 4.73 -2.90
N LYS A 109 19.38 4.56 -2.36
CA LYS A 109 20.63 4.63 -3.14
C LYS A 109 20.62 3.63 -4.30
N ALA A 110 20.21 2.38 -4.04
CA ALA A 110 20.10 1.35 -5.06
C ALA A 110 19.08 1.74 -6.15
N HIS A 111 17.91 2.25 -5.75
CA HIS A 111 16.88 2.71 -6.69
C HIS A 111 17.41 3.84 -7.59
N ASN A 112 18.00 4.88 -6.98
CA ASN A 112 18.56 6.03 -7.69
C ASN A 112 19.75 5.66 -8.60
N SER A 113 20.42 4.55 -8.31
CA SER A 113 21.51 4.00 -9.12
C SER A 113 21.05 2.98 -10.16
N ASN A 114 19.74 2.87 -10.42
CA ASN A 114 19.12 1.88 -11.30
C ASN A 114 19.41 0.41 -10.94
N MET A 115 19.82 0.13 -9.70
CA MET A 115 20.05 -1.22 -9.18
C MET A 115 18.73 -1.86 -8.76
N PHE A 116 17.80 -2.00 -9.71
CA PHE A 116 16.40 -2.33 -9.42
C PHE A 116 16.19 -3.71 -8.81
N TYR A 117 17.04 -4.69 -9.10
CA TYR A 117 17.02 -5.98 -8.40
C TYR A 117 17.27 -5.78 -6.90
N SER A 118 18.25 -4.96 -6.55
CA SER A 118 18.64 -4.70 -5.16
C SER A 118 17.62 -3.83 -4.44
N SER A 119 17.19 -2.72 -5.04
CA SER A 119 16.20 -1.84 -4.43
C SER A 119 14.85 -2.55 -4.22
N THR A 120 14.42 -3.40 -5.16
CA THR A 120 13.19 -4.18 -5.01
C THR A 120 13.26 -5.12 -3.81
N ILE A 121 14.34 -5.91 -3.66
CA ILE A 121 14.51 -6.80 -2.49
C ILE A 121 14.55 -5.98 -1.21
N LEU A 122 15.33 -4.90 -1.18
CA LEU A 122 15.48 -4.07 0.01
C LEU A 122 14.13 -3.48 0.44
N PHE A 123 13.37 -2.86 -0.47
CA PHE A 123 12.05 -2.33 -0.14
C PHE A 123 11.06 -3.41 0.30
N LEU A 124 11.04 -4.57 -0.35
CA LEU A 124 10.22 -5.70 0.09
C LEU A 124 10.59 -6.15 1.51
N SER A 125 11.88 -6.36 1.77
CA SER A 125 12.38 -6.78 3.08
C SER A 125 12.09 -5.76 4.19
N GLN A 126 12.20 -4.46 3.88
CA GLN A 126 11.92 -3.42 4.86
C GLN A 126 10.42 -3.28 5.12
N GLY A 127 9.58 -3.37 4.08
CA GLY A 127 8.12 -3.36 4.25
C GLY A 127 7.65 -4.51 5.15
N ASP A 128 8.19 -5.72 4.96
CA ASP A 128 7.88 -6.86 5.82
C ASP A 128 8.47 -6.70 7.22
N GLY A 129 9.72 -6.26 7.32
CA GLY A 129 10.40 -6.04 8.60
C GLY A 129 9.69 -5.02 9.49
N ILE A 130 9.16 -3.93 8.93
CA ILE A 130 8.35 -2.92 9.64
C ILE A 130 7.13 -3.55 10.31
N MET A 131 6.60 -4.61 9.72
CA MET A 131 5.45 -5.36 10.24
C MET A 131 5.89 -6.61 11.02
N ASP A 132 7.11 -6.64 11.56
CA ASP A 132 7.70 -7.78 12.29
C ASP A 132 7.69 -9.08 11.48
N GLY A 133 7.92 -9.00 10.17
CA GLY A 133 7.92 -10.14 9.27
C GLY A 133 6.53 -10.65 8.89
N LYS A 134 5.45 -10.01 9.36
CA LYS A 134 4.08 -10.55 9.24
C LYS A 134 3.52 -10.49 7.81
N ILE A 135 4.08 -9.71 6.89
CA ILE A 135 3.60 -9.64 5.49
C ILE A 135 3.99 -10.92 4.72
N PHE A 136 5.12 -11.54 5.08
CA PHE A 136 5.64 -12.72 4.39
C PHE A 136 5.32 -14.05 5.07
N HIS A 137 4.65 -14.04 6.24
CA HIS A 137 4.14 -15.26 6.85
C HIS A 137 2.96 -15.87 6.07
N ASN A 138 2.81 -17.19 6.14
CA ASN A 138 1.66 -17.90 5.61
C ASN A 138 0.35 -17.37 6.18
N ARG A 139 -0.71 -17.28 5.36
CA ARG A 139 -2.05 -16.77 5.70
C ARG A 139 -2.61 -17.25 7.04
N LYS A 140 -2.35 -18.51 7.39
CA LYS A 140 -2.80 -19.12 8.66
C LYS A 140 -2.13 -18.52 9.91
N ASN A 141 -0.94 -17.96 9.77
CA ASN A 141 -0.20 -17.32 10.87
C ASN A 141 -0.49 -15.81 10.99
N LEU A 142 -0.95 -15.16 9.91
CA LEU A 142 -1.38 -13.76 9.94
C LEU A 142 -2.46 -13.52 11.01
N GLU A 143 -3.41 -14.45 11.14
CA GLU A 143 -4.51 -14.37 12.12
C GLU A 143 -4.08 -14.49 13.57
N LYS A 144 -2.96 -15.17 13.83
CA LYS A 144 -2.45 -15.35 15.19
C LYS A 144 -1.63 -14.16 15.68
N HIS A 145 -1.15 -13.30 14.77
CA HIS A 145 -0.13 -12.29 15.06
C HIS A 145 -0.58 -10.86 14.75
N LEU A 146 -1.71 -10.68 14.07
CA LEU A 146 -2.37 -9.40 13.85
C LEU A 146 -3.67 -9.40 14.64
N ASP A 147 -3.81 -8.43 15.54
CA ASP A 147 -5.01 -8.21 16.33
C ASP A 147 -6.16 -7.80 15.40
N LYS A 148 -7.01 -8.77 15.03
CA LYS A 148 -8.20 -8.58 14.18
C LYS A 148 -9.18 -7.58 14.80
N GLU A 149 -9.23 -7.48 16.12
CA GLU A 149 -10.20 -6.64 16.82
C GLU A 149 -9.81 -5.16 16.67
N LYS A 150 -8.51 -4.86 16.71
CA LYS A 150 -8.03 -3.49 16.52
C LYS A 150 -8.13 -3.01 15.09
N ASN A 151 -7.93 -3.89 14.09
CA ASN A 151 -7.95 -3.47 12.68
C ASN A 151 -8.33 -4.59 11.68
N PRO A 152 -9.64 -4.87 11.50
CA PRO A 152 -10.10 -5.98 10.68
C PRO A 152 -9.78 -5.81 9.18
N SER A 153 -9.88 -4.59 8.65
CA SER A 153 -9.77 -4.31 7.20
C SER A 153 -8.37 -4.56 6.62
N PHE A 154 -7.29 -4.22 7.32
CA PHE A 154 -5.92 -4.47 6.86
C PHE A 154 -5.53 -5.95 6.89
N VAL A 155 -5.95 -6.65 7.94
CA VAL A 155 -5.75 -8.11 8.05
C VAL A 155 -6.49 -8.82 6.92
N GLU A 156 -7.66 -8.33 6.55
CA GLU A 156 -8.42 -8.81 5.40
C GLU A 156 -7.71 -8.51 4.07
N PHE A 157 -7.22 -7.28 3.87
CA PHE A 157 -6.46 -6.91 2.67
C PHE A 157 -5.18 -7.73 2.46
N LEU A 158 -4.44 -8.04 3.53
CA LEU A 158 -3.26 -8.89 3.44
C LEU A 158 -3.59 -10.36 3.21
N LYS A 159 -4.80 -10.81 3.54
CA LYS A 159 -5.24 -12.19 3.31
C LYS A 159 -5.68 -12.44 1.88
N GLU A 160 -6.18 -11.44 1.19
CA GLU A 160 -6.67 -11.66 -0.17
C GLU A 160 -5.55 -12.14 -1.11
N ASP A 161 -5.92 -13.00 -2.07
CA ASP A 161 -5.04 -13.33 -3.19
C ASP A 161 -4.83 -12.02 -3.98
N SER A 162 -3.64 -11.45 -3.88
CA SER A 162 -3.20 -10.27 -4.63
C SER A 162 -1.95 -10.62 -5.46
N SER A 163 -1.55 -9.72 -6.36
CA SER A 163 -0.32 -9.87 -7.15
C SER A 163 0.92 -10.22 -6.32
N LEU A 164 0.92 -9.82 -5.06
CA LEU A 164 2.01 -10.01 -4.13
C LEU A 164 1.79 -11.22 -3.20
N ASN A 165 0.54 -11.52 -2.82
CA ASN A 165 0.21 -12.59 -1.87
C ASN A 165 -0.05 -13.95 -2.52
N VAL A 166 -0.15 -14.01 -3.85
CA VAL A 166 -0.48 -15.26 -4.53
C VAL A 166 0.70 -16.24 -4.47
N PRO A 167 0.47 -17.51 -4.05
CA PRO A 167 1.49 -18.56 -4.16
C PRO A 167 2.00 -18.68 -5.59
N SER A 168 3.31 -18.90 -5.77
CA SER A 168 3.95 -18.98 -7.10
C SER A 168 3.27 -19.95 -8.06
N ILE A 169 2.67 -21.03 -7.54
CA ILE A 169 1.90 -22.02 -8.30
C ILE A 169 0.61 -21.45 -8.91
N LYS A 170 -0.02 -20.47 -8.25
CA LYS A 170 -1.24 -19.81 -8.72
C LYS A 170 -0.96 -18.66 -9.68
N VAL A 171 0.27 -18.12 -9.72
CA VAL A 171 0.65 -16.98 -10.59
C VAL A 171 0.38 -17.28 -12.06
N LYS A 172 0.73 -18.49 -12.53
CA LYS A 172 0.58 -18.90 -13.93
C LYS A 172 -0.85 -18.85 -14.46
N ASN A 173 -1.84 -18.95 -13.57
CA ASN A 173 -3.28 -18.93 -13.90
C ASN A 173 -4.00 -17.72 -13.30
N SER A 174 -3.25 -16.72 -12.83
CA SER A 174 -3.83 -15.61 -12.09
C SER A 174 -4.19 -14.44 -12.99
N LYS A 175 -5.30 -13.78 -12.68
CA LYS A 175 -5.74 -12.51 -13.28
C LYS A 175 -4.88 -11.30 -12.86
N TYR A 176 -3.75 -11.51 -12.17
CA TYR A 176 -2.96 -10.45 -11.57
C TYR A 176 -1.95 -9.89 -12.58
N PHE A 177 -2.00 -8.58 -12.79
CA PHE A 177 -1.27 -7.88 -13.86
C PHE A 177 0.16 -7.48 -13.49
N SER A 178 0.57 -7.58 -12.22
CA SER A 178 1.92 -7.21 -11.81
C SER A 178 2.92 -8.34 -12.07
N LYS A 179 4.04 -8.03 -12.73
CA LYS A 179 5.21 -8.91 -12.80
C LYS A 179 5.92 -9.06 -11.45
N LEU A 180 5.63 -8.19 -10.48
CA LEU A 180 6.17 -8.29 -9.13
C LEU A 180 5.35 -9.27 -8.28
N ASN A 181 5.75 -10.54 -8.29
CA ASN A 181 5.30 -11.51 -7.29
C ASN A 181 6.36 -11.61 -6.18
N ARG A 182 6.09 -11.04 -5.01
CA ARG A 182 7.08 -11.01 -3.92
C ARG A 182 7.48 -12.40 -3.41
N HIS A 183 6.60 -13.40 -3.43
CA HIS A 183 6.95 -14.75 -2.99
C HIS A 183 7.98 -15.37 -3.93
N SER A 184 7.76 -15.25 -5.24
CA SER A 184 8.70 -15.66 -6.28
C SER A 184 10.01 -14.86 -6.24
N VAL A 185 9.97 -13.55 -5.95
CA VAL A 185 11.19 -12.73 -5.80
C VAL A 185 11.98 -13.17 -4.57
N MET A 186 11.34 -13.26 -3.39
CA MET A 186 12.02 -13.61 -2.13
C MET A 186 12.53 -15.06 -2.12
N HIS A 187 11.92 -15.97 -2.88
CA HIS A 187 12.40 -17.34 -3.06
C HIS A 187 13.34 -17.52 -4.27
N GLY A 188 13.71 -16.45 -4.98
CA GLY A 188 14.63 -16.50 -6.11
C GLY A 188 14.10 -17.21 -7.35
N GLN A 189 12.78 -17.39 -7.46
CA GLN A 189 12.11 -18.00 -8.61
C GLN A 189 11.87 -17.01 -9.75
N SER A 190 11.68 -15.72 -9.43
CA SER A 190 11.60 -14.65 -10.43
C SER A 190 13.00 -14.11 -10.69
N VAL A 191 13.37 -13.97 -11.96
CA VAL A 191 14.70 -13.52 -12.40
C VAL A 191 14.66 -12.24 -13.24
N ASP A 192 13.46 -11.75 -13.56
CA ASP A 192 13.20 -10.61 -14.46
C ASP A 192 12.53 -9.43 -13.76
N TYR A 193 12.53 -9.42 -12.43
CA TYR A 193 11.84 -8.40 -11.63
C TYR A 193 12.57 -7.06 -11.55
N GLY A 194 13.81 -6.95 -12.03
CA GLY A 194 14.67 -5.76 -11.91
C GLY A 194 14.27 -4.61 -12.81
N THR A 195 13.11 -4.01 -12.56
CA THR A 195 12.59 -2.84 -13.30
C THR A 195 12.26 -1.69 -12.36
N GLU A 196 12.28 -0.45 -12.87
CA GLU A 196 11.93 0.76 -12.09
C GLU A 196 10.53 0.63 -11.48
N ILE A 197 9.54 0.23 -12.29
CA ILE A 197 8.15 0.02 -11.85
C ILE A 197 8.05 -0.97 -10.70
N ASN A 198 8.76 -2.10 -10.76
CA ASN A 198 8.75 -3.09 -9.68
C ASN A 198 9.41 -2.55 -8.41
N SER A 199 10.50 -1.80 -8.56
CA SER A 199 11.12 -1.13 -7.42
C SER A 199 10.18 -0.12 -6.76
N LEU A 200 9.41 0.63 -7.55
CA LEU A 200 8.44 1.59 -7.03
C LEU A 200 7.20 0.91 -6.44
N LYS A 201 6.74 -0.19 -7.02
CA LYS A 201 5.69 -1.03 -6.42
C LYS A 201 6.14 -1.60 -5.07
N ALA A 202 7.38 -2.07 -4.96
CA ALA A 202 7.95 -2.50 -3.69
C ALA A 202 8.09 -1.35 -2.67
N LEU A 203 8.51 -0.16 -3.11
CA LEU A 203 8.51 1.05 -2.27
C LEU A 203 7.10 1.39 -1.77
N SER A 204 6.09 1.29 -2.64
CA SER A 204 4.69 1.57 -2.27
C SER A 204 4.21 0.66 -1.13
N LEU A 205 4.57 -0.63 -1.15
CA LEU A 205 4.30 -1.57 -0.06
C LEU A 205 5.00 -1.14 1.22
N CYS A 206 6.27 -0.73 1.14
CA CYS A 206 7.04 -0.27 2.30
C CYS A 206 6.41 0.98 2.94
N CYS A 207 5.96 1.95 2.13
CA CYS A 207 5.24 3.13 2.63
C CYS A 207 3.93 2.74 3.32
N PHE A 208 3.14 1.89 2.66
CA PHE A 208 1.88 1.40 3.21
C PHE A 208 2.06 0.67 4.54
N ALA A 209 3.06 -0.21 4.64
CA ALA A 209 3.41 -0.89 5.89
C ALA A 209 3.79 0.11 7.00
N SER A 210 4.61 1.13 6.66
CA SER A 210 5.00 2.19 7.59
C SER A 210 3.80 3.03 8.08
N ASP A 211 2.94 3.46 7.18
CA ASP A 211 1.75 4.26 7.52
C ASP A 211 0.74 3.47 8.34
N TRP A 212 0.76 2.16 8.21
CA TRP A 212 -0.08 1.26 8.98
C TRP A 212 0.49 0.98 10.38
N TYR A 213 1.78 0.67 10.49
CA TYR A 213 2.47 0.42 11.76
C TYR A 213 2.25 1.57 12.76
N ASN A 214 2.33 2.81 12.28
CA ASN A 214 2.09 3.97 13.13
C ASN A 214 0.65 4.06 13.65
N ARG A 215 -0.36 3.63 12.87
CA ARG A 215 -1.75 3.56 13.36
C ARG A 215 -1.93 2.48 14.41
N TYR A 216 -1.25 1.34 14.26
CA TYR A 216 -1.30 0.23 15.22
C TYR A 216 -0.69 0.60 16.58
N ASN A 217 0.47 1.25 16.59
CA ASN A 217 1.16 1.61 17.83
C ASN A 217 0.57 2.84 18.52
N ASN A 218 0.01 3.80 17.77
CA ASN A 218 -0.62 4.99 18.37
C ASN A 218 -1.99 4.71 19.00
N LEU A 219 -2.59 3.53 18.78
CA LEU A 219 -3.83 3.06 19.43
C LEU A 219 -3.55 2.26 20.72
N SER A 220 -2.33 2.33 21.25
CA SER A 220 -1.95 1.73 22.53
C SER A 220 -1.90 2.78 23.64
N TYR A 221 -3.05 3.39 23.94
CA TYR A 221 -3.30 4.17 25.16
C TYR A 221 -4.70 3.87 25.68
#